data_AF-A0A933FAN1-F1
#
_entry.id   AF-A0A933FAN1-F1
#
_cell.length_a   1.000
_cell.length_b   1.000
_cell.length_c   1.000
_cell.angle_alpha   90.00
_cell.angle_beta   90.00
_cell.angle_gamma   90.00
#
_symmetry.space_group_name_H-M   'P 1'
#
loop_
_entity.id
_entity.type
_entity.pdbx_description
1 polymer ?
#
loop_
_entity_poly.entity_id
_entity_poly.type
_entity_poly.pdbx_seq_one_letter_code
_entity_poly.pdbx_strand_id
1 'polypeptide(L)'
;MRIAYFDCFSGVAGDMILGALVDAGVPLTVLKEAVAALDLPGLGIEARKVTRGGLAATKVDVLTGEPSGGTDPGLVDPARATRHGHAHGGAHLHRRLPDILEILHKSRLPAPTRERAAAIFTRLAAAEAAVHGSSPEAVHFHEVGARDAIADVVGAVAGLAALGADRIEASPLNLGGGTVATAHGTLPVPAPGTLELLKGIPCYGSAVEAELTTPTGAAVLATVAAAFGPPPLLTVRAVGYGAGTRELAGQPNCLRLLVGDAPEAAASDEVAVLEANIDDMS
;
A
#
# COMPACT_ATOMS: atom_id res chain seq x y z
N MET A 1 10.89 -17.44 -13.81
CA MET A 1 10.95 -16.21 -12.96
C MET A 1 9.72 -16.17 -12.07
N ARG A 2 9.86 -15.99 -10.75
CA ARG A 2 8.74 -15.84 -9.83
C ARG A 2 8.21 -14.41 -9.86
N ILE A 3 6.91 -14.25 -10.09
CA ILE A 3 6.23 -12.95 -10.13
C ILE A 3 5.23 -12.84 -8.97
N ALA A 4 5.22 -11.67 -8.34
CA ALA A 4 4.15 -11.20 -7.47
C ALA A 4 3.36 -10.11 -8.19
N TYR A 5 2.09 -10.38 -8.53
CA TYR A 5 1.21 -9.44 -9.22
C TYR A 5 0.11 -8.94 -8.27
N PHE A 6 0.10 -7.64 -8.00
CA PHE A 6 -0.93 -6.96 -7.23
C PHE A 6 -2.10 -6.55 -8.12
N ASP A 7 -3.22 -7.23 -7.97
CA ASP A 7 -4.48 -6.89 -8.61
C ASP A 7 -5.27 -5.91 -7.73
N CYS A 8 -5.16 -4.62 -8.07
CA CYS A 8 -5.62 -3.47 -7.30
C CYS A 8 -7.06 -3.08 -7.63
N PHE A 9 -7.93 -4.07 -7.91
CA PHE A 9 -9.30 -3.83 -8.36
C PHE A 9 -10.15 -3.03 -7.35
N SER A 10 -9.86 -3.14 -6.05
CA SER A 10 -10.50 -2.38 -4.95
C SER A 10 -9.57 -1.32 -4.34
N GLY A 11 -8.53 -0.93 -5.07
CA GLY A 11 -7.47 -0.05 -4.60
C GLY A 11 -6.39 -0.79 -3.81
N VAL A 12 -5.63 -0.02 -3.02
CA VAL A 12 -4.46 -0.51 -2.27
C VAL A 12 -4.23 0.33 -1.02
N ALA A 13 -4.00 -0.37 0.09
CA ALA A 13 -3.64 0.22 1.38
C ALA A 13 -2.59 -0.63 2.09
N GLY A 14 -1.92 -0.05 3.10
CA GLY A 14 -0.83 -0.72 3.83
C GLY A 14 -1.28 -2.04 4.45
N ASP A 15 -2.34 -2.00 5.25
CA ASP A 15 -3.03 -3.16 5.82
C ASP A 15 -3.45 -4.22 4.80
N MET A 16 -3.93 -3.79 3.62
CA MET A 16 -4.31 -4.68 2.52
C MET A 16 -3.09 -5.37 1.90
N ILE A 17 -1.95 -4.68 1.78
CA ILE A 17 -0.69 -5.30 1.33
C ILE A 17 -0.22 -6.34 2.34
N LEU A 18 -0.20 -6.01 3.63
CA LEU A 18 0.17 -6.94 4.69
C LEU A 18 -0.74 -8.18 4.70
N GLY A 19 -2.05 -7.95 4.62
CA GLY A 19 -3.05 -9.01 4.57
C GLY A 19 -2.87 -9.92 3.35
N ALA A 20 -2.65 -9.35 2.17
CA ALA A 20 -2.48 -10.14 0.95
C ALA A 20 -1.21 -10.99 0.98
N LEU A 21 -0.11 -10.47 1.56
CA LEU A 21 1.13 -11.22 1.75
C LEU A 21 0.93 -12.41 2.70
N VAL A 22 0.31 -12.18 3.86
CA VAL A 22 0.04 -13.24 4.84
C VAL A 22 -0.89 -14.29 4.25
N ASP A 23 -1.93 -13.85 3.55
CA ASP A 23 -2.91 -14.75 2.91
C ASP A 23 -2.29 -15.58 1.79
N ALA A 24 -1.32 -15.02 1.05
CA ALA A 24 -0.56 -15.72 0.01
C ALA A 24 0.48 -16.71 0.56
N GLY A 25 0.66 -16.78 1.89
CA GLY A 25 1.51 -17.77 2.56
C GLY A 25 2.76 -17.22 3.24
N VAL A 26 2.96 -15.89 3.31
CA VAL A 26 4.04 -15.31 4.13
C VAL A 26 3.69 -15.51 5.61
N PRO A 27 4.58 -16.12 6.42
CA PRO A 27 4.30 -16.30 7.85
C PRO A 27 4.12 -14.95 8.56
N LEU A 28 3.06 -14.80 9.35
CA LEU A 28 2.80 -13.58 10.13
C LEU A 28 3.99 -13.20 11.04
N THR A 29 4.76 -14.19 11.49
CA THR A 29 5.96 -13.98 12.31
C THR A 29 7.00 -13.11 11.60
N VAL A 30 7.14 -13.21 10.28
CA VAL A 30 8.04 -12.34 9.48
C VAL A 30 7.68 -10.87 9.68
N LEU A 31 6.39 -10.53 9.59
CA LEU A 31 5.91 -9.16 9.73
C LEU A 31 6.06 -8.69 11.18
N LYS A 32 5.71 -9.54 12.15
CA LYS A 32 5.86 -9.25 13.59
C LYS A 32 7.32 -8.99 13.97
N GLU A 33 8.25 -9.81 13.51
CA GLU A 33 9.68 -9.66 13.77
C GLU A 33 10.25 -8.41 13.11
N ALA A 34 9.85 -8.10 11.89
CA ALA A 34 10.26 -6.87 11.20
C ALA A 34 9.79 -5.61 11.94
N VAL A 35 8.53 -5.57 12.38
CA VAL A 35 8.02 -4.44 13.16
C VAL A 35 8.66 -4.36 14.54
N ALA A 36 8.87 -5.50 15.21
CA ALA A 36 9.57 -5.54 16.49
C ALA A 36 11.02 -5.06 16.38
N ALA A 37 11.68 -5.28 15.24
CA ALA A 37 13.05 -4.83 14.99
C ALA A 37 13.20 -3.30 14.93
N LEU A 38 12.11 -2.54 14.84
CA LEU A 38 12.10 -1.08 14.94
C LEU A 38 12.30 -0.57 16.38
N ASP A 39 12.18 -1.47 17.37
CA ASP A 39 12.32 -1.17 18.80
C ASP A 39 11.41 0.00 19.26
N LEU A 40 10.19 0.07 18.70
CA LEU A 40 9.15 1.05 19.05
C LEU A 40 8.15 0.46 20.07
N PRO A 41 8.19 0.84 21.36
CA PRO A 41 7.40 0.17 22.41
C PRO A 41 5.89 0.25 22.21
N GLY A 42 5.21 -0.90 22.21
CA GLY A 42 3.76 -0.97 21.99
C GLY A 42 3.35 -0.90 20.52
N LEU A 43 4.29 -0.96 19.58
CA LEU A 43 3.97 -1.21 18.17
C LEU A 43 3.95 -2.72 17.91
N GLY A 44 2.88 -3.21 17.28
CA GLY A 44 2.73 -4.62 16.96
C GLY A 44 1.83 -4.83 15.75
N ILE A 45 1.71 -6.08 15.32
CA ILE A 45 0.82 -6.49 14.22
C ILE A 45 0.03 -7.71 14.64
N GLU A 46 -1.26 -7.74 14.33
CA GLU A 46 -2.11 -8.93 14.42
C GLU A 46 -2.81 -9.20 13.10
N ALA A 47 -3.17 -10.47 12.87
CA ALA A 47 -3.92 -10.87 11.69
C ALA A 47 -5.10 -11.76 12.07
N ARG A 48 -6.23 -11.57 11.39
CA ARG A 48 -7.40 -12.44 11.51
C ARG A 48 -8.03 -12.71 10.15
N LYS A 49 -8.70 -13.84 10.02
CA LYS A 49 -9.54 -14.11 8.85
C LYS A 49 -10.83 -13.31 8.95
N VAL A 50 -11.23 -12.69 7.85
CA VAL A 50 -12.47 -11.92 7.72
C VAL A 50 -13.15 -12.26 6.40
N THR A 51 -14.41 -11.85 6.29
CA THR A 51 -15.14 -11.85 5.02
C THR A 51 -15.36 -10.41 4.58
N ARG A 52 -15.19 -10.13 3.28
CA ARG A 52 -15.48 -8.84 2.64
C ARG A 52 -16.25 -9.11 1.36
N GLY A 53 -17.46 -8.58 1.22
CA GLY A 53 -18.29 -8.83 0.02
C GLY A 53 -18.43 -10.30 -0.34
N GLY A 54 -18.46 -11.21 0.65
CA GLY A 54 -18.51 -12.66 0.45
C GLY A 54 -17.18 -13.37 0.20
N LEU A 55 -16.07 -12.64 0.02
CA LEU A 55 -14.74 -13.21 -0.14
C LEU A 55 -14.04 -13.39 1.21
N ALA A 56 -13.45 -14.57 1.44
CA ALA A 56 -12.53 -14.79 2.54
C ALA A 56 -11.22 -14.01 2.28
N ALA A 57 -10.73 -13.31 3.30
CA ALA A 57 -9.52 -12.51 3.23
C ALA A 57 -8.82 -12.47 4.60
N THR A 58 -7.57 -12.04 4.62
CA THR A 58 -6.82 -11.77 5.84
C THR A 58 -6.81 -10.27 6.12
N LYS A 59 -7.30 -9.88 7.30
CA LYS A 59 -7.18 -8.52 7.82
C LYS A 59 -5.97 -8.45 8.74
N VAL A 60 -5.09 -7.49 8.48
CA VAL A 60 -3.97 -7.17 9.35
C VAL A 60 -4.26 -5.84 10.03
N ASP A 61 -4.12 -5.80 11.37
CA ASP A 61 -4.24 -4.59 12.16
C ASP A 61 -2.88 -4.26 12.79
N VAL A 62 -2.50 -2.98 12.73
CA VAL A 62 -1.37 -2.47 13.49
C VAL A 62 -1.86 -2.11 14.89
N LEU A 63 -1.17 -2.63 15.90
CA LEU A 63 -1.42 -2.32 17.29
C LEU A 63 -0.53 -1.17 17.73
N THR A 64 -1.13 -0.12 18.27
CA THR A 64 -0.42 0.98 18.93
C THR A 64 -0.85 1.05 20.39
N GLY A 65 0.11 0.86 21.30
CA GLY A 65 -0.10 0.78 22.74
C GLY A 65 -0.40 2.12 23.43
N GLU A 66 -1.20 3.00 22.84
CA GLU A 66 -1.85 4.03 23.64
C GLU A 66 -3.07 3.39 24.35
N PRO A 67 -3.32 3.68 25.63
CA PRO A 67 -4.44 3.09 26.34
C PRO A 67 -5.74 3.66 25.76
N SER A 68 -6.39 2.89 24.90
CA SER A 68 -7.77 3.12 24.49
C SER A 68 -8.65 3.03 25.74
N GLY A 69 -9.08 4.19 26.26
CA GLY A 69 -10.14 4.26 27.26
C GLY A 69 -11.40 3.61 26.70
N GLY A 70 -11.66 2.39 27.13
CA GLY A 70 -12.84 1.64 26.72
C GLY A 70 -14.12 2.30 27.25
N THR A 71 -15.11 2.40 26.38
CA THR A 71 -16.52 2.36 26.80
C THR A 71 -17.23 1.30 25.97
N ASP A 72 -17.65 0.27 26.68
CA ASP A 72 -18.57 -0.82 26.33
C ASP A 72 -19.79 -0.32 25.51
N PRO A 73 -20.15 -0.94 24.36
CA PRO A 73 -21.37 -0.60 23.64
C PRO A 73 -22.58 -1.31 24.27
N GLY A 74 -22.92 -0.91 25.49
CA GLY A 74 -24.22 -1.18 26.08
C GLY A 74 -25.25 -0.16 25.58
N LEU A 75 -26.19 -0.63 24.75
CA LEU A 75 -27.52 -0.04 24.46
C LEU A 75 -27.55 1.48 24.21
N VAL A 76 -27.57 1.89 22.92
CA VAL A 76 -27.93 3.26 22.53
C VAL A 76 -29.17 3.30 21.63
N ASP A 77 -30.12 4.08 22.11
CA ASP A 77 -31.42 4.50 21.59
C ASP A 77 -31.38 5.00 20.11
N PRO A 78 -32.32 4.58 19.23
CA PRO A 78 -32.30 4.94 17.80
C PRO A 78 -32.59 6.42 17.47
N ALA A 79 -32.88 7.28 18.45
CA ALA A 79 -33.40 8.63 18.17
C ALA A 79 -32.37 9.77 18.04
N ARG A 80 -31.06 9.52 17.92
CA ARG A 80 -30.05 10.59 17.78
C ARG A 80 -29.09 10.35 16.62
N ALA A 81 -29.50 10.76 15.43
CA ALA A 81 -28.62 10.90 14.27
C ALA A 81 -27.66 12.09 14.49
N THR A 82 -26.44 11.81 14.93
CA THR A 82 -25.32 12.79 14.94
C THR A 82 -24.17 12.28 14.09
N ARG A 83 -23.93 13.02 13.00
CA ARG A 83 -22.70 13.19 12.21
C ARG A 83 -21.46 12.60 12.90
N HIS A 84 -20.95 11.48 12.40
CA HIS A 84 -19.64 10.95 12.78
C HIS A 84 -18.55 11.68 11.99
N GLY A 85 -18.14 12.84 12.50
CA GLY A 85 -16.86 13.44 12.16
C GLY A 85 -15.73 12.55 12.69
N HIS A 86 -14.69 12.39 11.88
CA HIS A 86 -13.44 11.74 12.26
C HIS A 86 -12.77 12.55 13.39
N ALA A 87 -13.08 12.20 14.62
CA ALA A 87 -12.37 12.68 15.80
C ALA A 87 -11.23 11.71 16.09
N HIS A 88 -10.08 11.97 15.47
CA HIS A 88 -8.81 11.42 15.91
C HIS A 88 -8.40 12.10 17.22
N GLY A 89 -8.94 11.61 18.34
CA GLY A 89 -8.61 12.06 19.70
C GLY A 89 -7.42 11.30 20.26
N GLY A 90 -6.27 11.40 19.61
CA GLY A 90 -4.96 10.95 20.10
C GLY A 90 -3.92 11.93 19.59
N ALA A 91 -2.98 12.35 20.44
CA ALA A 91 -1.95 13.31 20.06
C ALA A 91 -1.04 12.69 18.98
N HIS A 92 -1.39 12.90 17.71
CA HIS A 92 -0.57 12.45 16.59
C HIS A 92 0.80 13.13 16.69
N LEU A 93 1.80 12.40 17.18
CA LEU A 93 3.20 12.78 17.07
C LEU A 93 3.54 12.93 15.59
N HIS A 94 3.49 14.17 15.09
CA HIS A 94 3.92 14.52 13.75
C HIS A 94 5.42 14.24 13.63
N ARG A 95 5.79 13.17 12.93
CA ARG A 95 7.18 12.87 12.59
C ARG A 95 7.54 13.51 11.26
N ARG A 96 8.79 13.95 11.16
CA ARG A 96 9.39 14.37 9.89
C ARG A 96 10.17 13.21 9.29
N LEU A 97 10.53 13.33 8.01
CA LEU A 97 11.34 12.32 7.32
C LEU A 97 12.64 11.96 8.08
N PRO A 98 13.44 12.93 8.59
CA PRO A 98 14.67 12.59 9.32
C PRO A 98 14.43 11.70 10.54
N ASP A 99 13.33 11.92 11.26
CA ASP A 99 12.98 11.13 12.44
C ASP A 99 12.67 9.66 12.06
N ILE A 100 11.97 9.45 10.93
CA ILE A 100 11.66 8.11 10.41
C ILE A 100 12.93 7.41 9.91
N LEU A 101 13.78 8.13 9.17
CA LEU A 101 15.05 7.58 8.69
C LEU A 101 15.97 7.19 9.85
N GLU A 102 15.97 7.96 10.93
CA GLU A 102 16.72 7.63 12.15
C GLU A 102 16.19 6.35 12.83
N ILE A 103 14.86 6.19 12.93
CA ILE A 103 14.24 4.96 13.43
C ILE A 103 14.69 3.76 12.58
N LEU A 104 14.59 3.86 11.25
CA LEU A 104 14.99 2.81 10.33
C LEU A 104 16.49 2.51 10.46
N HIS A 105 17.33 3.54 10.55
CA HIS A 105 18.78 3.40 10.71
C HIS A 105 19.17 2.66 11.99
N LYS A 106 18.53 2.98 13.12
CA LYS A 106 18.79 2.34 14.42
C LYS A 106 18.15 0.96 14.58
N SER A 107 17.20 0.60 13.71
CA SER A 107 16.52 -0.69 13.76
C SER A 107 17.45 -1.87 13.48
N ARG A 108 17.01 -3.06 13.89
CA ARG A 108 17.67 -4.34 13.62
C ARG A 108 17.24 -4.97 12.29
N LEU A 109 16.62 -4.19 11.41
CA LEU A 109 16.17 -4.65 10.09
C LEU A 109 17.36 -5.02 9.18
N PRO A 110 17.24 -6.06 8.33
CA PRO A 110 18.20 -6.31 7.26
C PRO A 110 18.39 -5.08 6.37
N ALA A 111 19.62 -4.84 5.89
CA ALA A 111 19.94 -3.66 5.09
C ALA A 111 19.03 -3.48 3.86
N PRO A 112 18.73 -4.52 3.04
CA PRO A 112 17.82 -4.36 1.90
C PRO A 112 16.41 -3.94 2.30
N THR A 113 15.90 -4.45 3.43
CA THR A 113 14.58 -4.09 3.98
C THR A 113 14.57 -2.64 4.45
N ARG A 114 15.61 -2.24 5.19
CA ARG A 114 15.78 -0.87 5.69
C ARG A 114 15.88 0.15 4.56
N GLU A 115 16.71 -0.12 3.56
CA GLU A 115 16.93 0.74 2.39
C GLU A 115 15.66 0.92 1.57
N ARG A 116 14.92 -0.17 1.34
CA ARG A 116 13.66 -0.09 0.59
C ARG A 116 12.55 0.61 1.37
N ALA A 117 12.45 0.41 2.68
CA ALA A 117 11.54 1.18 3.53
C ALA A 117 11.90 2.67 3.52
N ALA A 118 13.19 3.02 3.62
CA ALA A 118 13.67 4.40 3.54
C ALA A 118 13.34 5.04 2.18
N ALA A 119 13.47 4.30 1.07
CA ALA A 119 13.09 4.78 -0.26
C ALA A 119 11.59 5.10 -0.35
N ILE A 120 10.72 4.26 0.23
CA ILE A 120 9.27 4.49 0.27
C ILE A 120 8.95 5.77 1.06
N PHE A 121 9.54 5.96 2.24
CA PHE A 121 9.34 7.18 3.02
C PHE A 121 9.91 8.44 2.36
N THR A 122 11.03 8.31 1.66
CA THR A 122 11.62 9.41 0.89
C THR A 122 10.69 9.81 -0.26
N ARG A 123 10.07 8.84 -0.95
CA ARG A 123 9.08 9.10 -2.00
C ARG A 123 7.82 9.78 -1.45
N LEU A 124 7.33 9.34 -0.29
CA LEU A 124 6.24 10.00 0.45
C LEU A 124 6.58 11.45 0.77
N ALA A 125 7.74 11.69 1.37
CA ALA A 125 8.19 13.04 1.71
C ALA A 125 8.30 13.93 0.47
N ALA A 126 8.82 13.41 -0.64
CA ALA A 126 8.91 14.17 -1.88
C ALA A 126 7.53 14.57 -2.43
N ALA A 127 6.55 13.67 -2.34
CA ALA A 127 5.19 13.95 -2.77
C ALA A 127 4.52 15.02 -1.88
N GLU A 128 4.62 14.87 -0.56
CA GLU A 128 4.10 15.85 0.40
C GLU A 128 4.78 17.22 0.24
N ALA A 129 6.10 17.24 0.03
CA ALA A 129 6.87 18.47 -0.20
C ALA A 129 6.39 19.21 -1.45
N ALA A 130 6.11 18.48 -2.53
CA ALA A 130 5.57 19.07 -3.76
C ALA A 130 4.17 19.66 -3.56
N VAL A 131 3.30 18.99 -2.82
CA VAL A 131 1.95 19.49 -2.48
C VAL A 131 2.01 20.72 -1.58
N HIS A 132 2.95 20.76 -0.62
CA HIS A 132 3.08 21.82 0.36
C HIS A 132 4.05 22.95 -0.02
N GLY A 133 4.71 22.85 -1.17
CA GLY A 133 5.72 23.83 -1.60
C GLY A 133 6.91 23.93 -0.65
N SER A 134 7.29 22.83 0.00
CA SER A 134 8.36 22.76 1.00
C SER A 134 9.50 21.84 0.55
N SER A 135 10.49 21.62 1.42
CA SER A 135 11.54 20.63 1.20
C SER A 135 11.16 19.28 1.84
N PRO A 136 11.58 18.14 1.28
CA PRO A 136 11.29 16.81 1.85
C PRO A 136 11.68 16.67 3.34
N GLU A 137 12.75 17.32 3.77
CA GLU A 137 13.25 17.29 5.15
C GLU A 137 12.36 18.09 6.12
N ALA A 138 11.64 19.10 5.62
CA ALA A 138 10.74 19.95 6.38
C ALA A 138 9.29 19.44 6.42
N VAL A 139 8.97 18.37 5.68
CA VAL A 139 7.63 17.79 5.67
C VAL A 139 7.29 17.22 7.04
N HIS A 140 6.16 17.67 7.58
CA HIS A 140 5.47 17.01 8.67
C HIS A 140 4.42 16.09 8.07
N PHE A 141 4.58 14.79 8.29
CA PHE A 141 3.56 13.86 7.81
C PHE A 141 2.33 13.97 8.72
N HIS A 142 1.26 14.51 8.16
CA HIS A 142 -0.01 14.66 8.87
C HIS A 142 -0.79 13.34 8.95
N GLU A 143 -0.67 12.52 7.91
CA GLU A 143 -1.44 11.27 7.77
C GLU A 143 -0.53 10.02 7.68
N VAL A 144 0.75 10.20 7.27
CA VAL A 144 1.67 9.08 6.94
C VAL A 144 2.88 8.95 7.89
N GLY A 145 3.01 9.82 8.89
CA GLY A 145 4.09 9.78 9.90
C GLY A 145 3.71 9.01 11.17
N ALA A 146 2.47 8.54 11.20
CA ALA A 146 1.91 7.76 12.27
C ALA A 146 2.63 6.42 12.39
N ARG A 147 2.58 5.85 13.60
CA ARG A 147 3.22 4.56 13.89
C ARG A 147 2.69 3.44 12.99
N ASP A 148 1.43 3.54 12.60
CA ASP A 148 0.75 2.58 11.72
C ASP A 148 1.38 2.54 10.32
N ALA A 149 1.66 3.69 9.72
CA ALA A 149 2.31 3.77 8.42
C ALA A 149 3.74 3.19 8.44
N ILE A 150 4.49 3.37 9.54
CA ILE A 150 5.81 2.76 9.72
C ILE A 150 5.70 1.23 9.76
N ALA A 151 4.74 0.69 10.53
CA ALA A 151 4.51 -0.75 10.59
C ALA A 151 4.06 -1.31 9.23
N ASP A 152 3.18 -0.61 8.52
CA ASP A 152 2.70 -0.99 7.18
C ASP A 152 3.84 -1.08 6.17
N VAL A 153 4.66 -0.03 6.05
CA VAL A 153 5.77 0.02 5.09
C VAL A 153 6.83 -1.05 5.42
N VAL A 154 7.22 -1.16 6.69
CA VAL A 154 8.25 -2.13 7.11
C VAL A 154 7.75 -3.56 6.96
N GLY A 155 6.51 -3.83 7.37
CA GLY A 155 5.87 -5.13 7.20
C GLY A 155 5.71 -5.51 5.72
N ALA A 156 5.34 -4.57 4.86
CA ALA A 156 5.17 -4.81 3.43
C ALA A 156 6.52 -5.16 2.78
N VAL A 157 7.57 -4.40 3.05
CA VAL A 157 8.90 -4.67 2.50
C VAL A 157 9.45 -5.99 3.01
N ALA A 158 9.32 -6.28 4.31
CA ALA A 158 9.79 -7.54 4.89
C ALA A 158 9.00 -8.74 4.33
N GLY A 159 7.68 -8.60 4.19
CA GLY A 159 6.84 -9.65 3.62
C GLY A 159 7.12 -9.89 2.13
N LEU A 160 7.36 -8.84 1.34
CA LEU A 160 7.79 -8.95 -0.05
C LEU A 160 9.15 -9.63 -0.18
N ALA A 161 10.10 -9.30 0.71
CA ALA A 161 11.40 -9.97 0.75
C ALA A 161 11.26 -11.46 1.08
N ALA A 162 10.42 -11.81 2.06
CA ALA A 162 10.17 -13.20 2.45
C ALA A 162 9.37 -13.99 1.39
N LEU A 163 8.51 -13.33 0.61
CA LEU A 163 7.81 -13.92 -0.51
C LEU A 163 8.79 -14.38 -1.61
N GLY A 164 9.93 -13.69 -1.72
CA GLY A 164 11.02 -14.04 -2.63
C GLY A 164 10.62 -13.96 -4.11
N ALA A 165 9.81 -12.97 -4.48
CA ALA A 165 9.48 -12.72 -5.88
C ALA A 165 10.65 -12.02 -6.59
N ASP A 166 10.99 -12.49 -7.79
CA ASP A 166 12.03 -11.88 -8.63
C ASP A 166 11.56 -10.56 -9.22
N ARG A 167 10.25 -10.47 -9.51
CA ARG A 167 9.61 -9.28 -10.09
C ARG A 167 8.26 -9.03 -9.44
N ILE A 168 7.98 -7.76 -9.17
CA ILE A 168 6.68 -7.29 -8.67
C ILE A 168 6.03 -6.47 -9.78
N GLU A 169 4.77 -6.74 -10.07
CA GLU A 169 3.96 -6.01 -11.04
C GLU A 169 2.60 -5.69 -10.41
N ALA A 170 1.86 -4.74 -10.98
CA ALA A 170 0.53 -4.38 -10.49
C ALA A 170 -0.43 -4.05 -11.63
N SER A 171 -1.73 -4.17 -11.37
CA SER A 171 -2.76 -3.62 -12.25
C SER A 171 -2.72 -2.09 -12.25
N PRO A 172 -3.41 -1.42 -13.20
CA PRO A 172 -3.80 -0.03 -12.99
C PRO A 172 -4.50 0.13 -11.64
N LEU A 173 -4.29 1.27 -10.99
CA LEU A 173 -4.76 1.51 -9.61
C LEU A 173 -6.17 2.09 -9.60
N ASN A 174 -7.09 1.46 -8.86
CA ASN A 174 -8.41 2.02 -8.59
C ASN A 174 -8.30 3.12 -7.53
N LEU A 175 -8.58 4.36 -7.93
CA LEU A 175 -8.51 5.52 -7.04
C LEU A 175 -9.75 5.64 -6.15
N GLY A 176 -10.86 5.02 -6.54
CA GLY A 176 -12.18 5.35 -5.99
C GLY A 176 -12.72 6.65 -6.60
N GLY A 177 -13.38 7.45 -5.79
CA GLY A 177 -14.00 8.70 -6.18
C GLY A 177 -14.58 9.48 -4.99
N GLY A 178 -15.26 10.59 -5.28
CA GLY A 178 -15.86 11.44 -4.26
C GLY A 178 -14.87 12.39 -3.59
N THR A 179 -15.01 12.56 -2.28
CA THR A 179 -14.20 13.47 -1.48
C THR A 179 -13.76 12.84 -0.16
N VAL A 180 -12.67 13.32 0.41
CA VAL A 180 -12.11 12.87 1.69
C VAL A 180 -11.90 14.06 2.63
N ALA A 181 -12.22 13.88 3.91
CA ALA A 181 -11.94 14.88 4.94
C ALA A 181 -10.49 14.73 5.42
N THR A 182 -9.72 15.81 5.35
CA THR A 182 -8.31 15.87 5.72
C THR A 182 -8.05 17.04 6.69
N ALA A 183 -6.82 17.15 7.18
CA ALA A 183 -6.38 18.34 7.91
C ALA A 183 -6.48 19.65 7.10
N HIS A 184 -6.58 19.55 5.77
CA HIS A 184 -6.71 20.65 4.83
C HIS A 184 -8.17 20.88 4.39
N GLY A 185 -9.12 20.29 5.11
CA GLY A 185 -10.54 20.31 4.77
C GLY A 185 -10.95 19.16 3.85
N THR A 186 -12.10 19.31 3.21
CA THR A 186 -12.65 18.32 2.27
C THR A 186 -11.98 18.47 0.91
N LEU A 187 -11.27 17.44 0.48
CA LEU A 187 -10.52 17.39 -0.79
C LEU A 187 -11.11 16.36 -1.74
N PRO A 188 -10.95 16.53 -3.07
CA PRO A 188 -11.32 15.50 -4.03
C PRO A 188 -10.50 14.22 -3.79
N VAL A 189 -11.07 13.07 -4.13
CA VAL A 189 -10.34 11.80 -4.18
C VAL A 189 -9.72 11.61 -5.57
N PRO A 190 -8.45 11.19 -5.66
CA PRO A 190 -7.51 10.95 -4.56
C PRO A 190 -6.98 12.25 -3.95
N ALA A 191 -6.53 12.19 -2.69
CA ALA A 191 -5.93 13.34 -2.03
C ALA A 191 -4.65 13.79 -2.79
N PRO A 192 -4.26 15.08 -2.70
CA PRO A 192 -3.13 15.61 -3.48
C PRO A 192 -1.81 14.84 -3.31
N GLY A 193 -1.49 14.41 -2.08
CA GLY A 193 -0.28 13.62 -1.80
C GLY A 193 -0.29 12.27 -2.50
N THR A 194 -1.43 11.56 -2.47
CA THR A 194 -1.65 10.33 -3.24
C THR A 194 -1.46 10.60 -4.74
N LEU A 195 -2.09 11.65 -5.27
CA LEU A 195 -2.02 11.94 -6.71
C LEU A 195 -0.59 12.26 -7.17
N GLU A 196 0.17 12.96 -6.34
CA GLU A 196 1.58 13.27 -6.62
C GLU A 196 2.44 12.01 -6.71
N LEU A 197 2.22 11.02 -5.84
CA LEU A 197 2.92 9.72 -5.88
C LEU A 197 2.66 8.94 -7.17
N LEU A 198 1.48 9.14 -7.77
CA LEU A 198 0.97 8.37 -8.89
C LEU A 198 1.30 8.97 -10.26
N LYS A 199 2.03 10.08 -10.33
CA LYS A 199 2.50 10.64 -11.61
C LYS A 199 3.26 9.58 -12.41
N GLY A 200 2.79 9.30 -13.63
CA GLY A 200 3.35 8.28 -14.53
C GLY A 200 2.86 6.85 -14.27
N ILE A 201 1.96 6.63 -13.31
CA ILE A 201 1.38 5.32 -12.99
C ILE A 201 -0.05 5.24 -13.55
N PRO A 202 -0.42 4.19 -14.31
CA PRO A 202 -1.78 3.97 -14.78
C PRO A 202 -2.79 3.87 -13.63
N CYS A 203 -3.84 4.66 -13.69
CA CYS A 203 -4.90 4.71 -12.68
C CYS A 203 -6.28 4.91 -13.31
N TYR A 204 -7.33 4.57 -12.58
CA TYR A 204 -8.71 4.79 -12.99
C TYR A 204 -9.60 5.15 -11.79
N GLY A 205 -10.65 5.93 -12.04
CA GLY A 205 -11.68 6.22 -11.03
C GLY A 205 -12.79 5.18 -11.02
N SER A 206 -13.55 5.13 -9.93
CA SER A 206 -14.77 4.32 -9.82
C SER A 206 -15.87 5.07 -9.09
N ALA A 207 -17.08 4.49 -9.08
CA ALA A 207 -18.24 5.09 -8.39
C ALA A 207 -18.18 4.97 -6.85
N VAL A 208 -17.14 4.35 -6.30
CA VAL A 208 -16.98 4.18 -4.86
C VAL A 208 -16.54 5.51 -4.24
N GLU A 209 -17.40 6.09 -3.39
CA GLU A 209 -17.13 7.35 -2.68
C GLU A 209 -16.18 7.16 -1.49
N ALA A 210 -14.95 6.75 -1.80
CA ALA A 210 -13.85 6.65 -0.85
C ALA A 210 -12.51 6.70 -1.59
N GLU A 211 -11.46 7.17 -0.93
CA GLU A 211 -10.10 6.97 -1.41
C GLU A 211 -9.70 5.50 -1.23
N LEU A 212 -9.65 4.78 -2.36
CA LEU A 212 -9.36 3.34 -2.40
C LEU A 212 -7.86 3.05 -2.50
N THR A 213 -7.12 3.90 -3.20
CA THR A 213 -5.65 3.87 -3.18
C THR A 213 -5.19 4.92 -2.17
N THR A 214 -4.71 4.46 -1.01
CA THR A 214 -4.21 5.34 0.07
C THR A 214 -2.79 5.84 -0.23
N PRO A 215 -2.32 6.93 0.39
CA PRO A 215 -0.94 7.41 0.24
C PRO A 215 0.10 6.31 0.51
N THR A 216 -0.06 5.53 1.58
CA THR A 216 0.85 4.43 1.94
C THR A 216 0.86 3.33 0.88
N GLY A 217 -0.32 2.89 0.42
CA GLY A 217 -0.44 1.88 -0.62
C GLY A 217 0.17 2.32 -1.95
N ALA A 218 -0.11 3.56 -2.35
CA ALA A 218 0.47 4.20 -3.54
C ALA A 218 2.00 4.25 -3.44
N ALA A 219 2.55 4.71 -2.31
CA ALA A 219 3.99 4.84 -2.12
C ALA A 219 4.72 3.50 -2.16
N VAL A 220 4.14 2.45 -1.57
CA VAL A 220 4.71 1.10 -1.63
C VAL A 220 4.76 0.63 -3.09
N LEU A 221 3.62 0.57 -3.79
CA LEU A 221 3.58 0.05 -5.16
C LEU A 221 4.39 0.90 -6.14
N ALA A 222 4.33 2.23 -6.02
CA ALA A 222 5.11 3.14 -6.85
C ALA A 222 6.63 2.98 -6.67
N THR A 223 7.07 2.40 -5.55
CA THR A 223 8.49 2.15 -5.26
C THR A 223 8.91 0.73 -5.63
N VAL A 224 8.05 -0.28 -5.42
CA VAL A 224 8.45 -1.69 -5.55
C VAL A 224 8.01 -2.36 -6.85
N ALA A 225 6.96 -1.86 -7.52
CA ALA A 225 6.47 -2.47 -8.75
C ALA A 225 7.34 -2.07 -9.95
N ALA A 226 7.74 -3.06 -10.74
CA ALA A 226 8.54 -2.88 -11.95
C ALA A 226 7.71 -2.46 -13.15
N ALA A 227 6.41 -2.77 -13.16
CA ALA A 227 5.48 -2.39 -14.22
C ALA A 227 4.04 -2.35 -13.71
N PHE A 228 3.22 -1.58 -14.42
CA PHE A 228 1.78 -1.49 -14.21
C PHE A 228 1.05 -1.84 -15.51
N GLY A 229 0.14 -2.81 -15.48
CA GLY A 229 -0.51 -3.33 -16.68
C GLY A 229 -1.44 -4.51 -16.40
N PRO A 230 -1.96 -5.19 -17.43
CA PRO A 230 -2.74 -6.41 -17.24
C PRO A 230 -1.88 -7.52 -16.60
N PRO A 231 -2.51 -8.55 -16.01
CA PRO A 231 -1.77 -9.69 -15.46
C PRO A 231 -0.85 -10.32 -16.52
N PRO A 232 0.43 -10.58 -16.21
CA PRO A 232 1.33 -11.23 -17.15
C PRO A 232 0.96 -12.69 -17.35
N LEU A 233 1.56 -13.34 -18.36
CA LEU A 233 1.47 -14.79 -18.49
C LEU A 233 2.14 -15.46 -17.28
N LEU A 234 1.35 -16.12 -16.43
CA LEU A 234 1.85 -16.72 -15.20
C LEU A 234 1.10 -18.00 -14.83
N THR A 235 1.82 -19.00 -14.32
CA THR A 235 1.22 -20.16 -13.65
C THR A 235 1.02 -19.81 -12.18
N VAL A 236 -0.23 -19.61 -11.76
CA VAL A 236 -0.56 -19.23 -10.37
C VAL A 236 -0.19 -20.36 -9.42
N ARG A 237 0.57 -20.05 -8.37
CA ARG A 237 0.97 -20.96 -7.29
C ARG A 237 0.28 -20.66 -5.97
N ALA A 238 0.07 -19.38 -5.68
CA ALA A 238 -0.67 -18.93 -4.52
C ALA A 238 -1.49 -17.67 -4.86
N VAL A 239 -2.58 -17.50 -4.12
CA VAL A 239 -3.42 -16.31 -4.17
C VAL A 239 -3.64 -15.84 -2.74
N GLY A 240 -3.44 -14.56 -2.49
CA GLY A 240 -3.75 -13.93 -1.21
C GLY A 240 -4.73 -12.78 -1.37
N TYR A 241 -5.65 -12.65 -0.42
CA TYR A 241 -6.55 -11.52 -0.30
C TYR A 241 -6.29 -10.78 1.01
N GLY A 242 -5.92 -9.51 0.89
CA GLY A 242 -5.78 -8.60 2.03
C GLY A 242 -7.00 -7.71 2.17
N ALA A 243 -7.64 -7.73 3.33
CA ALA A 243 -8.86 -6.99 3.59
C ALA A 243 -8.59 -5.55 4.03
N GLY A 244 -9.27 -4.60 3.40
CA GLY A 244 -9.32 -3.22 3.87
C GLY A 244 -10.28 -3.07 5.06
N THR A 245 -10.10 -1.98 5.81
CA THR A 245 -10.93 -1.68 6.99
C THR A 245 -12.39 -1.41 6.64
N ARG A 246 -12.66 -0.67 5.56
CA ARG A 246 -14.00 -0.23 5.18
C ARG A 246 -14.81 -1.37 4.56
N GLU A 247 -16.10 -1.42 4.83
CA GLU A 247 -17.06 -2.19 4.03
C GLU A 247 -17.51 -1.31 2.85
N LEU A 248 -17.50 -1.86 1.64
CA LEU A 248 -17.91 -1.15 0.44
C LEU A 248 -19.19 -1.79 -0.10
N ALA A 249 -20.18 -0.96 -0.42
CA ALA A 249 -21.41 -1.44 -1.04
C ALA A 249 -21.12 -1.91 -2.48
N GLY A 250 -21.56 -3.12 -2.83
CA GLY A 250 -21.47 -3.65 -4.19
C GLY A 250 -20.12 -4.23 -4.62
N GLN A 251 -19.06 -4.11 -3.80
CA GLN A 251 -17.76 -4.75 -4.08
C GLN A 251 -17.01 -5.14 -2.80
N PRO A 252 -16.16 -6.19 -2.83
CA PRO A 252 -15.30 -6.51 -1.70
C PRO A 252 -14.15 -5.50 -1.59
N ASN A 253 -13.90 -5.00 -0.38
CA ASN A 253 -12.72 -4.17 -0.09
C ASN A 253 -11.49 -5.05 0.16
N CYS A 254 -10.92 -5.59 -0.91
CA CYS A 254 -9.75 -6.47 -0.85
C CYS A 254 -8.71 -6.10 -1.91
N LEU A 255 -7.44 -6.30 -1.55
CA LEU A 255 -6.33 -6.35 -2.50
C LEU A 255 -6.05 -7.82 -2.80
N ARG A 256 -5.94 -8.18 -4.08
CA ARG A 256 -5.57 -9.53 -4.48
C ARG A 256 -4.10 -9.58 -4.88
N LEU A 257 -3.37 -10.55 -4.35
CA LEU A 257 -2.00 -10.86 -4.72
C LEU A 257 -1.97 -12.21 -5.43
N LEU A 258 -1.48 -12.24 -6.66
CA LEU A 258 -1.19 -13.46 -7.40
C LEU A 258 0.31 -13.73 -7.30
N VAL A 259 0.68 -14.93 -6.87
CA VAL A 259 2.07 -15.37 -6.82
C VAL A 259 2.21 -16.55 -7.74
N GLY A 260 3.14 -16.47 -8.69
CA GLY A 260 3.26 -17.51 -9.70
C GLY A 260 4.60 -17.51 -10.42
N ASP A 261 4.77 -18.51 -11.29
CA ASP A 261 5.94 -18.62 -12.15
C ASP A 261 5.57 -18.13 -13.54
N ALA A 262 6.28 -17.12 -14.02
CA ALA A 262 6.29 -16.76 -15.43
C ALA A 262 7.36 -17.59 -16.16
N PRO A 263 7.10 -17.97 -17.42
CA PRO A 263 8.14 -18.53 -18.27
C PRO A 263 9.32 -17.56 -18.28
N GLU A 264 10.54 -18.10 -18.22
CA GLU A 264 11.70 -17.30 -18.60
C GLU A 264 11.46 -16.77 -20.00
N ALA A 265 11.69 -15.47 -20.20
CA ALA A 265 11.60 -14.90 -21.53
C ALA A 265 12.49 -15.76 -22.44
N ALA A 266 11.89 -16.46 -23.41
CA ALA A 266 12.66 -16.99 -24.52
C ALA A 266 13.46 -15.81 -25.07
N ALA A 267 14.76 -16.00 -25.34
CA ALA A 267 15.59 -14.97 -25.93
C ALA A 267 14.80 -14.30 -27.07
N SER A 268 14.42 -13.03 -26.87
CA SER A 268 13.70 -12.30 -27.88
C SER A 268 14.73 -11.85 -28.88
N ASP A 269 14.73 -12.47 -30.06
CA ASP A 269 15.48 -11.93 -31.19
C ASP A 269 14.71 -10.73 -31.76
N GLU A 270 15.40 -9.60 -31.85
CA GLU A 270 14.90 -8.41 -32.51
C GLU A 270 15.02 -8.62 -34.03
N VAL A 271 13.89 -8.83 -34.71
CA VAL A 271 13.85 -8.95 -36.17
C VAL A 271 13.48 -7.59 -36.75
N ALA A 272 14.47 -6.89 -37.30
CA ALA A 272 14.24 -5.70 -38.11
C ALA A 272 13.97 -6.10 -39.56
N VAL A 273 12.81 -5.70 -40.10
CA VAL A 273 12.50 -5.82 -41.52
C VAL A 273 12.86 -4.50 -42.19
N LEU A 274 13.83 -4.53 -43.10
CA LEU A 274 14.19 -3.41 -43.96
C LEU A 274 13.54 -3.63 -45.33
N GLU A 275 12.46 -2.90 -45.59
CA GLU A 275 11.82 -2.84 -46.90
C GLU A 275 12.27 -1.59 -47.65
N ALA A 276 12.69 -1.77 -48.90
CA ALA A 276 13.00 -0.70 -49.82
C ALA A 276 12.38 -1.01 -51.19
N ASN A 277 11.81 0.01 -51.83
CA ASN A 277 11.38 -0.09 -53.22
C ASN A 277 12.56 0.25 -54.13
N ILE A 278 12.81 -0.58 -55.14
CA ILE A 278 13.79 -0.26 -56.19
C ILE A 278 13.13 0.73 -57.15
N ASP A 279 13.66 1.95 -57.20
CA ASP A 279 13.12 3.04 -58.03
C ASP A 279 13.72 3.05 -59.45
N ASP A 280 14.98 2.64 -59.63
CA ASP A 280 15.63 2.55 -60.95
C ASP A 280 16.63 1.38 -60.99
N MET A 281 16.57 0.56 -62.05
CA MET A 281 17.43 -0.62 -62.23
C MET A 281 17.93 -0.65 -63.68
N SER A 282 19.18 -0.23 -63.89
CA SER A 282 19.84 -0.15 -65.21
C SER A 282 20.35 -1.48 -65.72
#